data_AF-A0AAE9Z137-F1
#
_entry.id   AF-A0AAE9Z137-F1
#
_cell.length_a   1.000
_cell.length_b   1.000
_cell.length_c   1.000
_cell.angle_alpha   90.00
_cell.angle_beta   90.00
_cell.angle_gamma   90.00
#
_symmetry.space_group_name_H-M   'P 1'
#
loop_
_entity.id
_entity.type
_entity.pdbx_description
1 polymer ?
#
loop_
_entity_poly.entity_id
_entity_poly.type
_entity_poly.pdbx_seq_one_letter_code
_entity_poly.pdbx_strand_id
1 'polypeptide(L)'
;MNRDNVNVVHLCGALLIVYLIEFILFEFFIVTESKTLGPMWVNAIIFATHLFIDLLLFFLLIFRAGFTRAILQAQGKPFDHIYKYNAELALISLITVFMVFDLLALVENFLRHLSYFGLSGAIVDFCSGLNWVFYQYKTIKFVLLGLTFLLVWLMATGYGQSEYQDPDTV
;
A
#
# COMPACT_ATOMS: atom_id res chain seq x y z
N MET A 1 -22.68 -6.25 13.05
CA MET A 1 -23.39 -7.29 12.28
C MET A 1 -22.43 -7.77 11.18
N ASN A 2 -21.43 -8.59 11.54
CA ASN A 2 -20.43 -9.27 10.67
C ASN A 2 -19.29 -9.96 11.46
N ARG A 3 -19.36 -9.99 12.81
CA ARG A 3 -18.28 -10.51 13.69
C ARG A 3 -17.96 -11.98 13.43
N ASP A 4 -18.90 -12.70 12.84
CA ASP A 4 -18.78 -14.14 12.57
C ASP A 4 -18.08 -14.42 11.23
N ASN A 5 -17.87 -13.40 10.39
CA ASN A 5 -17.11 -13.53 9.15
C ASN A 5 -15.60 -13.33 9.41
N VAL A 6 -14.93 -14.44 9.73
CA VAL A 6 -13.49 -14.50 10.04
C VAL A 6 -12.64 -13.84 8.95
N ASN A 7 -13.01 -13.98 7.67
CA ASN A 7 -12.27 -13.41 6.54
C ASN A 7 -12.26 -11.87 6.60
N VAL A 8 -13.42 -11.24 6.85
CA VAL A 8 -13.54 -9.78 6.95
C VAL A 8 -12.81 -9.26 8.18
N VAL A 9 -12.93 -9.95 9.32
CA VAL A 9 -12.26 -9.55 10.57
C VAL A 9 -10.74 -9.59 10.42
N HIS A 10 -10.19 -10.66 9.83
CA HIS A 10 -8.75 -10.77 9.61
C HIS A 10 -8.25 -9.71 8.63
N LEU A 11 -8.98 -9.44 7.55
CA LEU A 11 -8.58 -8.44 6.58
C LEU A 11 -8.58 -7.02 7.18
N CYS A 12 -9.69 -6.62 7.81
CA CYS A 12 -9.80 -5.31 8.46
C CYS A 12 -8.79 -5.16 9.61
N GLY A 13 -8.56 -6.22 10.39
CA GLY A 13 -7.57 -6.23 11.45
C GLY A 13 -6.15 -6.04 10.91
N ALA A 14 -5.78 -6.75 9.84
CA ALA A 14 -4.48 -6.59 9.20
C ALA A 14 -4.27 -5.18 8.66
N LEU A 15 -5.26 -4.62 7.95
CA LEU A 15 -5.22 -3.25 7.45
C LEU A 15 -5.05 -2.24 8.58
N LEU A 16 -5.83 -2.35 9.65
CA LEU A 16 -5.73 -1.47 10.81
C LEU A 16 -4.35 -1.53 11.45
N ILE A 17 -3.79 -2.73 11.62
CA ILE A 17 -2.44 -2.91 12.19
C ILE A 17 -1.40 -2.21 11.31
N VAL A 18 -1.45 -2.40 10.00
CA VAL A 18 -0.49 -1.77 9.08
C VAL A 18 -0.59 -0.24 9.14
N TYR A 19 -1.81 0.33 9.14
CA TYR A 19 -1.99 1.78 9.23
C TYR A 19 -1.53 2.34 10.59
N LEU A 20 -1.74 1.62 11.69
CA LEU A 20 -1.22 2.03 13.00
C LEU A 20 0.30 2.00 13.03
N ILE A 21 0.92 0.97 12.43
CA ILE A 21 2.38 0.88 12.30
C ILE A 21 2.90 2.04 11.46
N GLU A 22 2.29 2.31 10.31
CA GLU A 22 2.65 3.43 9.44
C GLU A 22 2.55 4.77 10.18
N PHE A 23 1.44 5.02 10.88
CA PHE A 23 1.27 6.22 11.69
C PHE A 23 2.38 6.37 12.74
N ILE A 24 2.67 5.31 13.50
CA ILE A 24 3.73 5.32 14.53
C ILE A 24 5.10 5.55 13.89
N LEU A 25 5.39 4.92 12.76
CA LEU A 25 6.65 5.10 12.03
C LEU A 25 6.82 6.55 11.61
N PHE A 26 5.81 7.16 10.98
CA PHE A 26 5.89 8.54 10.50
C PHE A 26 5.87 9.60 11.59
N GLU A 27 5.22 9.33 12.72
CA GLU A 27 5.17 10.26 13.85
C GLU A 27 6.47 10.24 14.67
N PHE A 28 7.08 9.05 14.87
CA PHE A 28 8.15 8.89 15.85
C PHE A 28 9.52 8.51 15.28
N PHE A 29 9.59 7.90 14.09
CA PHE A 29 10.82 7.29 13.59
C PHE A 29 11.30 7.88 12.27
N ILE A 30 10.39 8.21 11.35
CA ILE A 30 10.73 8.70 10.02
C ILE A 30 10.92 10.21 10.07
N VAL A 31 12.08 10.65 9.60
CA VAL A 31 12.42 12.06 9.49
C VAL A 31 11.65 12.66 8.32
N THR A 32 10.62 13.45 8.63
CA THR A 32 9.80 14.15 7.63
C THR A 32 10.34 15.54 7.30
N GLU A 33 11.13 16.13 8.19
CA GLU A 33 11.83 17.40 7.99
C GLU A 33 13.21 17.32 8.66
N SER A 34 14.24 17.85 7.99
CA SER A 34 15.60 17.87 8.52
C SER A 34 16.35 19.11 8.09
N LYS A 35 17.12 19.69 9.02
CA LYS A 35 18.09 20.75 8.72
C LYS A 35 19.44 20.21 8.28
N THR A 36 19.71 18.93 8.53
CA THR A 36 21.01 18.29 8.26
C THR A 36 20.98 17.44 6.99
N LEU A 37 19.83 16.84 6.66
CA LEU A 37 19.65 16.08 5.43
C LEU A 37 19.12 17.00 4.32
N GLY A 38 19.68 16.86 3.13
CA GLY A 38 19.17 17.54 1.94
C GLY A 38 17.76 17.03 1.58
N PRO A 39 16.94 17.85 0.90
CA PRO A 39 15.57 17.49 0.51
C PRO A 39 15.48 16.17 -0.28
N MET A 40 16.48 15.87 -1.11
CA MET A 40 16.58 14.61 -1.85
C MET A 40 16.50 13.39 -0.92
N TRP A 41 17.29 13.39 0.16
CA TRP A 41 17.37 12.26 1.08
C TRP A 41 16.13 12.15 1.95
N VAL A 42 15.60 13.27 2.45
CA VAL A 42 14.36 13.29 3.24
C VAL A 42 13.20 12.70 2.44
N ASN A 43 13.00 13.20 1.21
CA ASN A 43 11.94 12.70 0.33
C ASN A 43 12.15 11.24 -0.07
N ALA A 44 13.39 10.83 -0.34
CA ALA A 44 13.70 9.44 -0.67
C ALA A 44 13.33 8.50 0.49
N ILE A 45 13.64 8.88 1.74
CA ILE A 45 13.25 8.11 2.92
C ILE A 45 11.72 8.01 3.02
N ILE A 46 11.00 9.11 2.86
CA ILE A 46 9.54 9.13 2.91
C ILE A 46 8.93 8.21 1.85
N PHE A 47 9.29 8.39 0.58
CA PHE A 47 8.71 7.62 -0.53
C PHE A 47 9.11 6.15 -0.49
N ALA A 48 10.36 5.84 -0.13
CA ALA A 48 10.81 4.46 0.03
C ALA A 48 10.13 3.76 1.21
N THR A 49 9.88 4.48 2.31
CA THR A 49 9.17 3.92 3.46
C THR A 49 7.72 3.58 3.11
N HIS A 50 7.00 4.50 2.46
CA HIS A 50 5.64 4.20 1.97
C HIS A 50 5.65 3.02 0.99
N LEU A 51 6.54 3.01 -0.01
CA LEU A 51 6.64 1.91 -0.98
C LEU A 51 6.89 0.57 -0.28
N PHE A 52 7.75 0.55 0.73
CA PHE A 52 8.07 -0.65 1.49
C PHE A 52 6.87 -1.13 2.33
N ILE A 53 6.17 -0.23 3.01
CA ILE A 53 4.96 -0.56 3.78
C ILE A 53 3.86 -1.10 2.84
N ASP A 54 3.62 -0.43 1.71
CA ASP A 54 2.64 -0.86 0.72
C ASP A 54 3.01 -2.21 0.09
N LEU A 55 4.31 -2.48 -0.12
CA LEU A 55 4.80 -3.79 -0.58
C LEU A 55 4.56 -4.90 0.46
N LEU A 56 4.83 -4.62 1.73
CA LEU A 56 4.53 -5.56 2.82
C LEU A 56 3.03 -5.85 2.91
N LEU A 57 2.20 -4.80 2.81
CA LEU A 57 0.75 -4.94 2.80
C LEU A 57 0.27 -5.75 1.60
N PHE A 58 0.81 -5.48 0.41
CA PHE A 58 0.49 -6.22 -0.81
C PHE A 58 0.72 -7.74 -0.64
N PHE A 59 1.90 -8.12 -0.14
CA PHE A 59 2.19 -9.53 0.12
C PHE A 59 1.31 -10.12 1.23
N LEU A 60 1.05 -9.35 2.29
CA LEU A 60 0.12 -9.76 3.34
C LEU A 60 -1.25 -10.09 2.73
N LEU A 61 -1.79 -9.22 1.87
CA LEU A 61 -3.09 -9.42 1.21
C LEU A 61 -3.10 -10.64 0.28
N ILE A 62 -2.08 -10.79 -0.56
CA ILE A 62 -1.98 -11.92 -1.50
C ILE A 62 -1.92 -13.26 -0.76
N PHE A 63 -1.15 -13.32 0.32
CA PHE A 63 -0.89 -14.56 1.06
C PHE A 63 -1.83 -14.77 2.25
N ARG A 64 -2.67 -13.80 2.64
CA ARG A 64 -3.60 -13.86 3.79
C ARG A 64 -4.41 -15.15 3.82
N ALA A 65 -5.00 -15.52 2.68
CA ALA A 65 -5.83 -16.72 2.58
C ALA A 65 -5.02 -18.00 2.85
N GLY A 66 -3.79 -18.05 2.32
CA GLY A 66 -2.87 -19.18 2.52
C GLY A 66 -2.42 -19.26 3.98
N PHE A 67 -1.98 -18.15 4.56
CA PHE A 67 -1.55 -18.10 5.96
C PHE A 67 -2.68 -18.47 6.93
N THR A 68 -3.89 -17.94 6.70
CA THR A 68 -5.04 -18.25 7.56
C THR A 68 -5.40 -19.73 7.49
N ARG A 69 -5.42 -20.33 6.28
CA ARG A 69 -5.65 -21.77 6.10
C ARG A 69 -4.57 -22.61 6.80
N ALA A 70 -3.30 -22.26 6.65
CA ALA A 70 -2.19 -22.98 7.30
C ALA A 70 -2.30 -22.94 8.84
N ILE A 71 -2.66 -21.79 9.41
CA ILE A 71 -2.85 -21.65 10.87
C ILE A 71 -4.04 -22.50 11.35
N LEU A 72 -5.17 -22.47 10.64
CA LEU A 72 -6.35 -23.27 11.01
C LEU A 72 -6.09 -24.77 10.86
N GLN A 73 -5.38 -25.17 9.80
CA GLN A 73 -4.96 -26.56 9.59
C GLN A 73 -4.06 -27.05 10.73
N ALA A 74 -3.09 -26.25 11.17
CA ALA A 74 -2.23 -26.58 12.31
C ALA A 74 -3.02 -26.69 13.64
N GLN A 75 -4.15 -26.00 13.76
CA GLN A 75 -5.07 -26.08 14.91
C GLN A 75 -6.12 -27.20 14.79
N GLY A 76 -6.12 -27.97 13.70
CA GLY A 76 -7.14 -29.00 13.44
C GLY A 76 -8.55 -28.43 13.21
N LYS A 77 -8.67 -27.16 12.81
CA LYS A 77 -9.95 -26.48 12.56
C LYS A 77 -10.33 -26.55 11.07
N PRO A 78 -11.64 -26.57 10.75
CA PRO A 78 -12.08 -26.51 9.36
C PRO A 78 -11.63 -25.21 8.70
N PHE A 79 -11.17 -25.27 7.45
CA PHE A 79 -10.57 -24.13 6.73
C PHE A 79 -11.15 -23.91 5.32
N ASP A 80 -12.12 -24.74 4.89
CA ASP A 80 -12.71 -24.69 3.54
C ASP A 80 -13.52 -23.41 3.27
N HIS A 81 -13.89 -22.69 4.32
CA HIS A 81 -14.61 -21.41 4.24
C HIS A 81 -13.67 -20.19 4.11
N ILE A 82 -12.36 -20.40 4.03
CA ILE A 82 -11.37 -19.34 3.88
C ILE A 82 -11.00 -19.21 2.39
N TYR A 83 -11.68 -18.29 1.71
CA TYR A 83 -11.46 -17.96 0.31
C TYR A 83 -11.18 -16.47 0.13
N LYS A 84 -10.79 -16.08 -1.10
CA LYS A 84 -10.56 -14.68 -1.47
C LYS A 84 -11.87 -14.05 -1.93
N TYR A 85 -12.15 -12.85 -1.42
CA TYR A 85 -13.32 -12.07 -1.84
C TYR A 85 -13.00 -11.18 -3.05
N ASN A 86 -14.04 -10.81 -3.80
CA ASN A 86 -13.94 -9.77 -4.84
C ASN A 86 -13.36 -8.46 -4.29
N ALA A 87 -13.76 -8.08 -3.07
CA ALA A 87 -13.24 -6.90 -2.40
C ALA A 87 -11.75 -7.02 -2.00
N GLU A 88 -11.27 -8.23 -1.69
CA GLU A 88 -9.83 -8.48 -1.45
C GLU A 88 -9.01 -8.24 -2.72
N LEU A 89 -9.54 -8.65 -3.88
CA LEU A 89 -8.88 -8.44 -5.17
C LEU A 89 -8.88 -6.96 -5.58
N ALA A 90 -9.98 -6.25 -5.31
CA ALA A 90 -10.05 -4.79 -5.47
C ALA A 90 -9.02 -4.07 -4.56
N LEU A 91 -8.87 -4.52 -3.31
CA LEU A 91 -7.87 -3.99 -2.39
C LEU A 91 -6.44 -4.25 -2.89
N ILE A 92 -6.13 -5.47 -3.34
CA ILE A 92 -4.81 -5.79 -3.92
C ILE A 92 -4.50 -4.88 -5.12
N SER A 93 -5.48 -4.67 -6.00
CA SER A 93 -5.36 -3.75 -7.14
C SER A 93 -5.10 -2.31 -6.67
N LEU A 94 -5.83 -1.84 -5.65
CA LEU A 94 -5.66 -0.50 -5.11
C LEU A 94 -4.29 -0.29 -4.46
N ILE A 95 -3.80 -1.26 -3.66
CA ILE A 95 -2.46 -1.22 -3.08
C ILE A 95 -1.37 -1.24 -4.17
N THR A 96 -1.62 -1.92 -5.29
CA THR A 96 -0.71 -1.84 -6.45
C THR A 96 -0.62 -0.41 -7.00
N VAL A 97 -1.74 0.31 -7.07
CA VAL A 97 -1.74 1.73 -7.49
C VAL A 97 -0.98 2.61 -6.51
N PHE A 98 -1.13 2.38 -5.20
CA PHE A 98 -0.34 3.05 -4.17
C PHE A 98 1.18 2.88 -4.41
N MET A 99 1.64 1.65 -4.59
CA MET A 99 3.05 1.35 -4.86
C MET A 99 3.56 2.01 -6.14
N VAL A 100 2.76 2.05 -7.21
CA VAL A 100 3.13 2.73 -8.46
C VAL A 100 3.39 4.22 -8.21
N PHE A 101 2.52 4.91 -7.47
CA PHE A 101 2.72 6.33 -7.17
C PHE A 101 3.89 6.59 -6.23
N ASP A 102 4.17 5.69 -5.29
CA ASP A 102 5.36 5.80 -4.44
C ASP A 102 6.64 5.62 -5.25
N LEU A 103 6.67 4.65 -6.16
CA LEU A 103 7.80 4.43 -7.06
C LEU A 103 8.00 5.62 -8.00
N LEU A 104 6.92 6.16 -8.58
CA LEU A 104 6.97 7.36 -9.41
C LEU A 104 7.50 8.56 -8.63
N ALA A 105 7.06 8.76 -7.39
CA ALA A 105 7.53 9.86 -6.54
C ALA A 105 9.02 9.69 -6.18
N LEU A 106 9.45 8.46 -5.88
CA LEU A 106 10.84 8.14 -5.59
C LEU A 106 11.75 8.37 -6.82
N VAL A 107 11.33 7.90 -7.99
CA VAL A 107 12.05 8.10 -9.25
C VAL A 107 12.11 9.60 -9.61
N GLU A 108 10.98 10.30 -9.55
CA GLU A 108 10.94 11.75 -9.80
C GLU A 108 11.89 12.49 -8.84
N ASN A 109 11.91 12.12 -7.55
CA ASN A 109 12.81 12.72 -6.58
C ASN A 109 14.30 12.53 -6.94
N PHE A 110 14.70 11.36 -7.42
CA PHE A 110 16.08 11.17 -7.89
C PHE A 110 16.37 11.95 -9.18
N LEU A 111 15.44 11.97 -10.13
CA LEU A 111 15.58 12.72 -11.38
C LEU A 111 15.73 14.23 -11.13
N ARG A 112 14.97 14.78 -10.19
CA ARG A 112 15.06 16.20 -9.80
C ARG A 112 16.41 16.59 -9.21
N HIS A 113 17.11 15.62 -8.64
CA HIS A 113 18.34 15.82 -7.90
C HIS A 113 19.53 15.13 -8.57
N LEU A 114 19.51 14.94 -9.89
CA LEU A 114 20.62 14.33 -10.65
C LEU A 114 21.97 15.05 -10.45
N SER A 115 21.94 16.35 -10.14
CA SER A 115 23.13 17.12 -9.80
C SER A 115 23.86 16.61 -8.54
N TYR A 116 23.15 16.00 -7.57
CA TYR A 116 23.77 15.34 -6.42
C TYR A 116 24.64 14.15 -6.81
N PHE A 117 24.38 13.55 -7.97
CA PHE A 117 25.14 12.43 -8.52
C PHE A 117 26.27 12.88 -9.45
N GLY A 118 26.55 14.19 -9.52
CA GLY A 118 27.62 14.76 -10.35
C GLY A 118 27.27 14.87 -11.83
N LEU A 119 26.00 14.67 -12.20
CA LEU A 119 25.54 14.89 -13.57
C LEU A 119 25.29 16.38 -13.82
N SER A 120 25.50 16.83 -15.05
CA SER A 120 25.28 18.23 -15.47
C SER A 120 24.81 18.30 -16.93
N GLY A 121 24.31 19.48 -17.33
CA GLY A 121 23.86 19.76 -18.70
C GLY A 121 22.34 19.69 -18.89
N ALA A 122 21.89 19.76 -20.15
CA ALA A 122 20.49 19.93 -20.52
C ALA A 122 19.53 18.88 -19.94
N ILE A 123 20.01 17.65 -19.70
CA ILE A 123 19.20 16.58 -19.07
C ILE A 123 18.88 16.92 -17.62
N VAL A 124 19.85 17.47 -16.87
CA VAL A 124 19.64 17.86 -15.47
C VAL A 124 18.67 19.03 -15.38
N ASP A 125 18.82 20.02 -16.28
CA ASP A 125 17.90 21.17 -16.33
C ASP A 125 16.47 20.71 -16.60
N PHE A 126 16.28 19.81 -17.57
CA PHE A 126 14.99 19.20 -17.87
C PHE A 126 14.42 18.42 -16.67
N CYS A 127 15.21 17.52 -16.07
CA CYS A 127 14.74 16.69 -14.96
C CYS A 127 14.49 17.48 -13.67
N SER A 128 15.19 18.60 -13.44
CA SER A 128 14.98 19.47 -12.28
C SER A 128 13.58 20.09 -12.25
N GLY A 129 12.95 20.26 -13.43
CA GLY A 129 11.60 20.79 -13.60
C GLY A 129 10.48 19.78 -13.38
N LEU A 130 10.77 18.47 -13.34
CA LEU A 130 9.77 17.45 -13.06
C LEU A 130 9.32 17.56 -11.60
N ASN A 131 8.08 17.93 -11.33
CA ASN A 131 7.58 18.10 -9.96
C ASN A 131 6.12 17.70 -9.79
N TRP A 132 5.52 17.11 -10.82
CA TRP A 132 4.09 16.83 -10.86
C TRP A 132 3.70 15.79 -9.81
N VAL A 133 4.44 14.66 -9.76
CA VAL A 133 4.15 13.62 -8.77
C VAL A 133 4.39 14.16 -7.39
N PHE A 134 5.51 14.86 -7.16
CA PHE A 134 5.84 15.44 -5.86
C PHE A 134 4.73 16.36 -5.32
N TYR A 135 4.22 17.28 -6.15
CA TYR A 135 3.15 18.21 -5.71
C TYR A 135 1.81 17.52 -5.49
N GLN A 136 1.48 16.50 -6.29
CA GLN A 136 0.20 15.80 -6.19
C GLN A 136 0.25 14.61 -5.22
N TYR A 137 1.43 14.22 -4.75
CA TYR A 137 1.67 13.00 -4.00
C TYR A 137 0.71 12.85 -2.81
N LYS A 138 0.64 13.89 -1.96
CA LYS A 138 -0.24 13.91 -0.79
C LYS A 138 -1.72 13.80 -1.18
N THR A 139 -2.15 14.52 -2.21
CA THR A 139 -3.53 14.47 -2.72
C THR A 139 -3.88 13.09 -3.23
N ILE A 140 -2.99 12.48 -4.02
CA ILE A 140 -3.18 11.14 -4.57
C ILE A 140 -3.26 10.11 -3.44
N LYS A 141 -2.31 10.09 -2.49
CA LYS A 141 -2.34 9.16 -1.35
C LYS A 141 -3.61 9.34 -0.51
N PHE A 142 -4.08 10.59 -0.32
CA PHE A 142 -5.35 10.86 0.38
C PHE A 142 -6.57 10.30 -0.35
N VAL A 143 -6.66 10.49 -1.67
CA VAL A 143 -7.76 9.94 -2.49
C VAL A 143 -7.73 8.41 -2.46
N LEU A 144 -6.55 7.81 -2.65
CA LEU A 144 -6.39 6.35 -2.61
C LEU A 144 -6.77 5.79 -1.23
N LEU A 145 -6.42 6.47 -0.14
CA LEU A 145 -6.83 6.09 1.22
C LEU A 145 -8.36 6.13 1.38
N GLY A 146 -9.02 7.17 0.84
CA GLY A 146 -10.47 7.25 0.80
C GLY A 146 -11.11 6.08 0.04
N LEU A 147 -10.51 5.68 -1.08
CA LEU A 147 -10.94 4.49 -1.82
C LEU A 147 -10.73 3.20 -1.01
N THR A 148 -9.64 3.09 -0.25
CA THR A 148 -9.43 1.94 0.66
C THR A 148 -10.55 1.84 1.68
N PHE A 149 -10.93 2.95 2.33
CA PHE A 149 -12.05 2.98 3.28
C PHE A 149 -13.37 2.56 2.61
N LEU A 150 -13.62 3.00 1.38
CA LEU A 150 -14.81 2.62 0.62
C LEU A 150 -14.81 1.12 0.29
N LEU A 151 -13.68 0.55 -0.13
CA LEU A 151 -13.56 -0.89 -0.38
C LEU A 151 -13.75 -1.71 0.90
N VAL A 152 -13.21 -1.24 2.02
CA VAL A 152 -13.43 -1.85 3.33
C VAL A 152 -14.91 -1.80 3.72
N TRP A 153 -15.57 -0.69 3.47
CA TRP A 153 -17.02 -0.57 3.70
C TRP A 153 -17.83 -1.51 2.80
N LEU A 154 -17.45 -1.67 1.53
CA LEU A 154 -18.11 -2.60 0.62
C LEU A 154 -18.05 -4.06 1.10
N MET A 155 -17.04 -4.45 1.89
CA MET A 155 -17.00 -5.79 2.52
C MET A 155 -18.08 -6.03 3.57
N ALA A 156 -18.74 -4.98 4.04
CA ALA A 156 -19.93 -5.11 4.88
C ALA A 156 -21.20 -5.43 4.07
N THR A 157 -21.13 -5.39 2.73
CA THR A 157 -22.25 -5.69 1.82
C THR A 157 -22.12 -7.10 1.25
N GLY A 158 -23.25 -7.72 0.89
CA GLY A 158 -23.25 -9.07 0.30
C GLY A 158 -22.46 -9.17 -1.02
N TYR A 159 -22.37 -8.08 -1.78
CA TYR A 159 -21.57 -8.04 -3.02
C TYR A 159 -20.07 -8.14 -2.74
N GLY A 160 -19.57 -7.38 -1.75
CA GLY A 160 -18.15 -7.42 -1.37
C GLY A 160 -17.71 -8.76 -0.76
N GLN A 161 -18.65 -9.53 -0.22
CA GLN A 161 -18.42 -10.87 0.35
C GLN A 161 -18.62 -12.02 -0.65
N SER A 162 -18.96 -11.73 -1.91
CA SER A 162 -19.01 -12.79 -2.92
C SER A 162 -17.62 -13.39 -3.14
N GLU A 163 -17.57 -14.71 -3.18
CA GLU A 163 -16.36 -15.45 -3.53
C GLU A 163 -15.88 -15.01 -4.92
N TYR A 164 -14.59 -14.71 -5.04
CA TYR A 164 -14.00 -14.44 -6.34
C TYR A 164 -13.97 -15.74 -7.15
N GLN A 165 -14.67 -15.76 -8.27
CA GLN A 165 -14.65 -16.85 -9.23
C GLN A 165 -13.54 -16.56 -10.25
N ASP A 166 -12.53 -17.43 -10.29
CA ASP A 166 -11.44 -17.30 -11.26
C ASP A 166 -12.01 -17.59 -12.67
N PRO A 167 -11.91 -16.65 -13.63
CA PRO A 167 -12.46 -16.83 -14.97
C PRO A 167 -11.88 -18.03 -15.71
N ASP A 168 -10.72 -18.56 -15.30
CA ASP A 168 -10.08 -19.73 -15.92
C ASP A 168 -10.57 -21.08 -15.34
N THR A 169 -11.52 -21.06 -14.40
CA THR A 169 -12.04 -22.27 -13.72
C THR A 169 -13.46 -22.70 -14.12
N VAL A 170 -14.03 -22.07 -15.17
CA VAL A 170 -15.38 -22.36 -15.70
C VAL A 170 -15.32 -22.99 -17.09
#